data_AF-A0A0D0CM07-F1
#
_entry.id   AF-A0A0D0CM07-F1
#
_cell.length_a   1.000
_cell.length_b   1.000
_cell.length_c   1.000
_cell.angle_alpha   90.00
_cell.angle_beta   90.00
_cell.angle_gamma   90.00
#
_symmetry.space_group_name_H-M   'P 1'
#
loop_
_entity.id
_entity.type
_entity.pdbx_description
1 polymer ?
#
loop_
_entity_poly.entity_id
_entity_poly.type
_entity_poly.pdbx_seq_one_letter_code
_entity_poly.pdbx_strand_id
1 'polypeptide(L)'
;MLFYYESPPYSPVLQDVICVVNIQHNCVDSKCMDAGTKRVFQEYMVTSQIVSIIDHKPSHNFFLNTYALHNNIHIHALVPPNLRETPLHVPNVERACKTAVQQLHMKKAAK
;
A
#
# COMPACT_ATOMS: atom_id res chain seq x y z
N MET A 1 10.34 15.05 -2.38
CA MET A 1 11.67 14.67 -1.87
C MET A 1 11.89 13.21 -2.25
N LEU A 2 12.73 12.95 -3.25
CA LEU A 2 13.12 11.59 -3.63
C LEU A 2 14.09 11.12 -2.55
N PHE A 3 13.72 10.12 -1.76
CA PHE A 3 14.68 9.43 -0.93
C PHE A 3 15.62 8.66 -1.87
N TYR A 4 16.72 9.30 -2.27
CA TYR A 4 17.91 8.59 -2.71
C TYR A 4 18.44 7.88 -1.46
N TYR A 5 18.01 6.63 -1.26
CA TYR A 5 18.76 5.74 -0.39
C TYR A 5 20.05 5.46 -1.15
N GLU A 6 21.17 6.05 -0.70
CA GLU A 6 22.48 5.64 -1.17
C GLU A 6 22.57 4.13 -0.99
N SER A 7 22.60 3.40 -2.11
CA SER A 7 22.68 1.95 -2.09
C SER A 7 23.98 1.57 -1.39
N PRO A 8 23.94 0.78 -0.28
CA PRO A 8 25.16 0.34 0.36
C PRO A 8 26.02 -0.46 -0.64
N PRO A 9 27.36 -0.46 -0.50
CA PRO A 9 28.29 -1.06 -1.46
C PRO A 9 28.21 -2.59 -1.57
N TYR A 10 27.24 -3.21 -0.89
CA TYR A 10 26.90 -4.62 -1.01
C TYR A 10 25.53 -4.74 -1.67
N SER A 11 25.53 -5.08 -2.96
CA SER A 11 24.35 -5.67 -3.58
C SER A 11 24.14 -7.02 -2.90
N PRO A 12 23.05 -7.24 -2.13
CA PRO A 12 22.78 -8.57 -1.60
C PRO A 12 22.69 -9.49 -2.81
N VAL A 13 23.54 -10.52 -2.85
CA VAL A 13 23.37 -11.58 -3.83
C VAL A 13 21.96 -12.09 -3.59
N LEU A 14 21.06 -11.94 -4.58
CA LEU A 14 19.61 -12.23 -4.46
C LEU A 14 19.31 -13.64 -3.92
N GLN A 15 20.33 -14.50 -3.82
CA GLN A 15 20.31 -15.84 -3.24
C GLN A 15 19.94 -15.87 -1.74
N ASP A 16 20.13 -14.77 -0.99
CA ASP A 16 19.80 -14.74 0.45
C ASP A 16 18.38 -14.21 0.76
N VAL A 17 17.62 -13.77 -0.25
CA VAL A 17 16.27 -13.21 -0.05
C VAL A 17 15.22 -14.30 -0.27
N ILE A 18 14.63 -14.77 0.83
CA ILE A 18 13.59 -15.81 0.80
C ILE A 18 12.24 -15.27 0.33
N CYS A 19 11.89 -14.03 0.73
CA CYS A 19 10.55 -13.48 0.53
C CYS A 19 10.56 -11.95 0.51
N VAL A 20 9.88 -11.36 -0.47
CA VAL A 20 9.60 -9.91 -0.53
C VAL A 20 8.20 -9.63 -0.01
N VAL A 21 8.09 -8.69 0.93
CA VAL A 21 6.81 -8.27 1.50
C VAL A 21 6.28 -7.02 0.83
N ASN A 22 4.95 -6.92 0.72
CA ASN A 22 4.28 -5.69 0.30
C ASN A 22 3.75 -4.98 1.55
N ILE A 23 4.36 -3.84 1.87
CA ILE A 23 3.99 -2.97 2.99
C ILE A 23 3.50 -1.62 2.47
N GLN A 24 2.45 -1.09 3.10
CA GLN A 24 1.90 0.23 2.80
C GLN A 24 1.80 1.05 4.08
N HIS A 25 2.19 2.32 4.04
CA HIS A 25 2.13 3.20 5.21
C HIS A 25 0.67 3.51 5.57
N ASN A 26 0.32 3.39 6.86
CA ASN A 26 -0.99 3.79 7.34
C ASN A 26 -1.06 5.32 7.50
N CYS A 27 -1.26 5.98 6.36
CA CYS A 27 -1.24 7.43 6.24
C CYS A 27 -2.39 8.11 6.98
N VAL A 28 -3.54 7.44 7.05
CA VAL A 28 -4.76 7.97 7.68
C VAL A 28 -4.54 8.12 9.18
N ASP A 29 -4.15 7.04 9.86
CA ASP A 29 -3.94 7.08 11.32
C ASP A 29 -2.70 7.88 11.68
N SER A 30 -1.69 7.89 10.80
CA SER A 30 -0.49 8.72 10.97
C SER A 30 -0.71 10.19 10.66
N LYS A 31 -1.89 10.58 10.15
CA LYS A 31 -2.23 11.97 9.76
C LYS A 31 -1.18 12.59 8.84
N CYS A 32 -0.76 11.84 7.82
CA CYS A 32 0.12 12.33 6.77
C CYS A 32 -0.59 13.42 5.96
N MET A 33 0.16 14.39 5.44
CA MET A 33 -0.41 15.55 4.76
C MET A 33 -0.24 15.46 3.25
N ASP A 34 -1.12 16.13 2.51
CA ASP A 34 -0.93 16.31 1.07
C ASP A 34 0.24 17.27 0.84
N ALA A 35 1.24 16.82 0.10
CA ALA A 35 2.47 17.53 -0.23
C ALA A 35 2.40 18.21 -1.60
N GLY A 36 1.32 18.00 -2.37
CA GLY A 36 1.17 18.47 -3.73
C GLY A 36 0.80 17.35 -4.69
N THR A 37 1.09 17.53 -5.98
CA THR A 37 0.70 16.56 -7.00
C THR A 37 1.84 16.20 -7.94
N LYS A 38 1.81 14.99 -8.51
CA LYS A 38 2.72 14.55 -9.58
C LYS A 38 1.94 13.95 -10.73
N ARG A 39 2.54 14.01 -11.93
CA ARG A 39 2.07 13.22 -13.07
C ARG A 39 2.42 11.76 -12.88
N VAL A 40 1.51 10.88 -13.28
CA VAL A 40 1.71 9.44 -13.24
C VAL A 40 2.46 9.01 -14.49
N PHE A 41 3.51 8.20 -14.30
CA PHE A 41 4.18 7.49 -15.38
C PHE A 41 3.63 6.06 -15.44
N GLN A 42 3.33 5.59 -16.64
CA GLN A 42 2.99 4.19 -16.90
C GLN A 42 3.86 3.71 -18.05
N GLU A 43 4.54 2.57 -17.88
CA GLU A 43 5.42 2.00 -18.91
C GLU A 43 6.42 3.01 -19.50
N TYR A 44 7.01 3.84 -18.62
CA TYR A 44 7.93 4.95 -18.97
C TYR A 44 7.30 6.14 -19.73
N MET A 45 6.00 6.13 -20.00
CA MET A 45 5.30 7.27 -20.60
C MET A 45 4.61 8.15 -19.56
N VAL A 46 4.78 9.47 -19.70
CA VAL A 46 4.03 10.46 -18.93
C VAL A 46 2.57 10.40 -19.35
N THR A 47 1.69 10.11 -18.41
CA THR A 47 0.24 10.16 -18.63
C THR A 47 -0.30 11.55 -18.31
N SER A 48 -1.53 11.82 -18.75
CA SER A 48 -2.29 13.01 -18.32
C SER A 48 -2.81 12.91 -16.88
N GLN A 49 -2.65 11.76 -16.22
CA GLN A 49 -3.15 11.55 -14.87
C GLN A 49 -2.25 12.25 -13.85
N ILE A 50 -2.88 12.98 -12.93
CA ILE A 50 -2.25 13.68 -11.83
C ILE A 50 -2.71 13.02 -10.53
N VAL A 51 -1.76 12.66 -9.66
CA VAL A 51 -2.02 12.06 -8.34
C VAL A 51 -1.47 12.94 -7.23
N SER A 52 -2.13 12.94 -6.08
CA SER A 52 -1.58 13.58 -4.87
C SER A 52 -0.33 12.85 -4.39
N ILE A 53 0.59 13.62 -3.81
CA ILE A 53 1.78 13.13 -3.15
C ILE A 53 1.53 13.28 -1.66
N ILE A 54 1.75 12.22 -0.90
CA ILE A 54 1.59 12.25 0.55
C ILE A 54 2.96 12.51 1.18
N ASP A 55 3.04 13.51 2.06
CA ASP A 55 4.18 13.73 2.95
C ASP A 55 4.04 12.81 4.18
N HIS A 56 4.83 11.73 4.17
CA HIS A 56 4.75 10.71 5.21
C HIS A 56 5.45 11.17 6.49
N LYS A 57 4.72 11.15 7.60
CA LYS A 57 5.31 11.33 8.92
C LYS A 57 6.13 10.08 9.32
N PRO A 58 7.22 10.25 10.09
CA PRO A 58 8.01 9.13 10.59
C PRO A 58 7.21 8.37 11.66
N SER A 59 6.43 7.37 11.23
CA SER A 59 5.70 6.47 12.10
C SER A 59 5.90 5.02 11.67
N HIS A 60 5.79 4.09 12.61
CA HIS A 60 5.96 2.66 12.36
C HIS A 60 4.64 1.92 12.09
N ASN A 61 3.61 2.63 11.62
CA ASN A 61 2.29 2.06 11.35
C ASN A 61 2.17 1.70 9.88
N PHE A 62 2.14 0.40 9.59
CA PHE A 62 2.08 -0.13 8.24
C PHE A 62 1.02 -1.23 8.11
N PHE A 63 0.42 -1.31 6.92
CA PHE A 63 -0.37 -2.44 6.48
C PHE A 63 0.53 -3.43 5.74
N LEU A 64 0.57 -4.67 6.19
CA LEU A 64 1.27 -5.77 5.52
C LEU A 64 0.27 -6.58 4.71
N ASN A 65 0.51 -6.77 3.41
CA ASN A 65 -0.27 -7.71 2.61
C ASN A 65 0.22 -9.14 2.83
N THR A 66 -0.51 -9.89 3.66
CA THR A 66 -0.23 -11.29 3.98
C THR A 66 -0.66 -12.27 2.90
N TYR A 67 -1.48 -11.84 1.94
CA TYR A 67 -2.00 -12.65 0.83
C TYR A 67 -1.27 -12.41 -0.50
N ALA A 68 0.00 -11.97 -0.44
CA ALA A 68 0.82 -11.81 -1.64
C ALA A 68 0.97 -13.14 -2.39
N LEU A 69 0.56 -13.19 -3.66
CA LEU A 69 0.38 -14.41 -4.46
C LEU A 69 1.55 -15.41 -4.37
N HIS A 70 2.79 -14.92 -4.43
CA HIS A 70 3.98 -15.78 -4.49
C HIS A 70 4.63 -16.03 -3.12
N ASN A 71 4.31 -15.20 -2.12
CA ASN A 71 5.04 -15.15 -0.85
C ASN A 71 4.16 -15.43 0.37
N ASN A 72 2.87 -15.70 0.17
CA ASN A 72 1.90 -15.84 1.26
C ASN A 72 2.29 -16.93 2.28
N ILE A 73 2.83 -18.07 1.86
CA ILE A 73 3.22 -19.17 2.76
C ILE A 73 4.32 -18.70 3.71
N HIS A 74 5.36 -18.06 3.18
CA HIS A 74 6.48 -17.53 3.97
C HIS A 74 6.01 -16.42 4.90
N ILE A 75 5.20 -15.48 4.40
CA ILE A 75 4.68 -14.37 5.20
C ILE A 75 3.79 -14.91 6.32
N HIS A 76 2.85 -15.79 6.00
CA HIS A 76 1.91 -16.36 6.95
C HIS A 76 2.63 -17.16 8.06
N ALA A 77 3.69 -17.91 7.72
CA ALA A 77 4.50 -18.62 8.70
C ALA A 77 5.15 -17.67 9.72
N LEU A 78 5.56 -16.48 9.30
CA LEU A 78 6.19 -15.45 10.15
C LEU A 78 5.19 -14.61 10.95
N VAL A 79 3.94 -14.47 10.48
CA VAL A 79 2.93 -13.71 11.20
C VAL A 79 2.54 -14.44 12.50
N PRO A 80 2.63 -13.79 13.67
CA PRO A 80 2.22 -14.36 14.95
C PRO A 80 0.76 -14.84 14.94
N PRO A 81 0.42 -15.98 15.59
CA PRO A 81 -0.93 -16.52 15.56
C PRO A 81 -2.03 -15.55 15.99
N ASN A 82 -1.77 -14.69 16.98
CA ASN A 82 -2.69 -13.66 17.45
C ASN A 82 -2.98 -12.54 16.43
N LEU A 83 -2.20 -12.47 15.34
CA LEU A 83 -2.41 -11.55 14.22
C LEU A 83 -2.91 -12.27 12.96
N ARG A 84 -3.10 -13.60 13.00
CA ARG A 84 -3.66 -14.38 11.90
C ARG A 84 -5.19 -14.43 11.92
N GLU A 85 -5.80 -14.08 13.04
CA GLU A 85 -7.25 -13.91 13.11
C GLU A 85 -7.64 -12.82 12.12
N THR A 86 -8.38 -13.18 11.08
CA THR A 86 -8.84 -12.25 10.05
C THR A 86 -9.91 -11.36 10.67
N PRO A 87 -9.61 -10.09 11.02
CA PRO A 87 -10.60 -9.24 11.69
C PRO A 87 -11.62 -8.68 10.68
N LEU A 88 -11.27 -8.75 9.39
CA LEU A 88 -12.04 -8.22 8.26
C LEU A 88 -12.68 -9.36 7.46
N HIS A 89 -13.49 -10.17 8.10
CA HIS A 89 -14.51 -10.92 7.36
C HIS A 89 -15.59 -9.92 6.95
N VAL A 90 -15.54 -9.41 5.71
CA VAL A 90 -16.63 -8.60 5.17
C VAL A 90 -17.80 -9.56 4.91
N PRO A 91 -18.86 -9.55 5.74
CA PRO A 91 -19.88 -10.60 5.69
C PRO A 91 -20.71 -10.55 4.40
N ASN A 92 -20.69 -9.41 3.70
CA ASN A 92 -21.38 -9.23 2.44
C ASN A 92 -20.56 -8.31 1.53
N VAL A 93 -19.65 -8.93 0.78
CA VAL A 93 -18.74 -8.24 -0.15
C VAL A 93 -19.52 -7.48 -1.23
N GLU A 94 -20.61 -8.04 -1.73
CA GLU A 94 -21.43 -7.40 -2.77
C GLU A 94 -22.01 -6.06 -2.28
N ARG A 95 -22.57 -6.04 -1.07
CA ARG A 95 -23.09 -4.81 -0.46
C ARG A 95 -21.99 -3.78 -0.25
N ALA A 96 -20.84 -4.20 0.30
CA ALA A 96 -19.70 -3.31 0.52
C ALA A 96 -19.23 -2.66 -0.79
N CYS A 97 -19.11 -3.45 -1.86
CA CYS A 97 -18.76 -2.95 -3.20
C CYS A 97 -19.81 -1.97 -3.74
N LYS A 98 -21.11 -2.29 -3.67
CA LYS A 98 -22.18 -1.39 -4.12
C LYS A 98 -22.14 -0.05 -3.38
N THR A 99 -21.96 -0.08 -2.06
CA THR A 99 -21.87 1.14 -1.24
C THR A 99 -20.64 1.96 -1.61
N ALA A 100 -19.47 1.34 -1.77
CA ALA A 100 -18.25 2.05 -2.17
C ALA A 100 -18.41 2.72 -3.54
N VAL A 101 -19.00 2.03 -4.52
CA VAL A 101 -19.28 2.58 -5.85
C VAL A 101 -20.24 3.77 -5.77
N GLN A 102 -21.32 3.66 -5.00
CA GLN A 102 -22.26 4.77 -4.78
C GLN A 102 -21.56 5.99 -4.17
N GLN A 103 -20.70 5.79 -3.17
CA GLN A 103 -19.93 6.87 -2.56
C GLN A 103 -18.97 7.54 -3.55
N LEU A 104 -18.34 6.77 -4.43
CA LEU A 104 -17.48 7.32 -5.50
C LEU A 104 -18.29 8.17 -6.48
N HIS A 105 -19.47 7.70 -6.91
CA HIS A 105 -20.34 8.48 -7.79
C HIS A 105 -20.81 9.78 -7.13
N MET A 106 -21.22 9.72 -5.86
CA MET A 106 -21.65 10.91 -5.11
C MET A 106 -20.51 11.93 -4.96
N LYS A 107 -19.30 11.49 -4.64
CA LYS A 107 -18.13 12.39 -4.55
C LYS A 107 -17.76 13.01 -5.89
N LYS A 108 -17.97 12.27 -7.00
CA LYS A 108 -17.72 12.77 -8.35
C LYS A 108 -18.77 13.79 -8.82
N ALA A 109 -20.01 13.68 -8.33
CA ALA A 109 -21.08 14.63 -8.63
C ALA A 109 -21.04 15.91 -7.77
N ALA A 110 -20.39 15.86 -6.61
CA ALA A 110 -20.22 17.01 -5.71
C ALA A 110 -19.01 17.90 -6.06
N LYS A 111 -18.31 17.63 -7.16
CA LYS A 111 -17.12 18.33 -7.63
C LYS A 111 -17.37 18.91 -9.01
#